data_AF-A0A7C4VCF0-F1
#
_entry.id   AF-A0A7C4VCF0-F1
#
_cell.length_a   1.000
_cell.length_b   1.000
_cell.length_c   1.000
_cell.angle_alpha   90.00
_cell.angle_beta   90.00
_cell.angle_gamma   90.00
#
_symmetry.space_group_name_H-M   'P 1'
#
loop_
_entity.id
_entity.type
_entity.pdbx_description
1 polymer ?
#
loop_
_entity_poly.entity_id
_entity_poly.type
_entity_poly.pdbx_seq_one_letter_code
_entity_poly.pdbx_strand_id
1 'polypeptide(L)'
;MKKTTVYLPDELDAWLEQLARTKGTSKAELIREALRRYVETSGQLRGLPPSVGSVKGDLGLPSDEVKRWLREHWAHDLEVSEP
;
A
#
# COMPACT_ATOMS: atom_id res chain seq x y z
N MET A 1 -5.21 -20.07 -3.47
CA MET A 1 -3.92 -19.52 -2.98
C MET A 1 -2.83 -19.73 -4.02
N LYS A 2 -1.92 -18.77 -4.20
CA LYS A 2 -0.69 -18.94 -4.99
C LYS A 2 0.42 -19.51 -4.11
N LYS A 3 1.19 -20.49 -4.58
CA LYS A 3 2.36 -21.01 -3.87
C LYS A 3 3.50 -20.00 -3.97
N THR A 4 4.06 -19.62 -2.83
CA THR A 4 5.19 -18.69 -2.72
C THR A 4 6.23 -19.34 -1.82
N THR A 5 7.49 -19.33 -2.25
CA THR A 5 8.64 -19.75 -1.44
C THR A 5 9.29 -18.48 -0.87
N VAL A 6 9.54 -18.45 0.43
CA VAL A 6 10.24 -17.37 1.11
C VAL A 6 11.45 -17.94 1.85
N TYR A 7 12.55 -17.21 1.84
CA TYR A 7 13.72 -17.55 2.66
C TYR A 7 13.55 -16.91 4.04
N LEU A 8 13.82 -17.69 5.08
CA LEU A 8 13.76 -17.26 6.48
C LEU A 8 15.09 -17.59 7.14
N PRO A 9 15.54 -16.79 8.13
CA PRO A 9 16.60 -17.22 9.03
C PRO A 9 16.23 -18.54 9.72
N ASP A 10 17.20 -19.43 9.90
CA ASP A 10 16.98 -20.77 10.48
C ASP A 10 16.36 -20.70 11.88
N GLU A 11 16.79 -19.74 12.69
CA GLU A 11 16.24 -19.50 14.03
C GLU A 11 14.74 -19.15 13.99
N LEU A 12 14.34 -18.35 13.00
CA LEU A 12 12.94 -17.96 12.83
C LEU A 12 12.10 -19.17 12.38
N ASP A 13 12.60 -20.02 11.50
CA ASP A 13 11.89 -21.24 11.11
C ASP A 13 11.67 -22.18 12.31
N ALA A 14 12.69 -22.35 13.16
CA ALA A 14 12.61 -23.15 14.38
C ALA A 14 11.56 -22.59 15.37
N TRP A 15 11.52 -21.26 15.56
CA TRP A 15 10.52 -20.63 16.41
C TRP A 15 9.10 -20.78 15.85
N LEU A 16 8.92 -20.63 14.54
CA LEU A 16 7.63 -20.82 13.88
C LEU A 16 7.14 -22.26 14.00
N GLU A 17 8.04 -23.24 13.87
CA GLU A 17 7.75 -24.66 14.04
C GLU A 17 7.28 -24.97 15.46
N GLN A 18 8.01 -24.47 16.46
CA GLN A 18 7.63 -24.65 17.87
C GLN A 18 6.27 -24.00 18.18
N LEU A 19 6.06 -22.77 17.71
CA LEU A 19 4.82 -22.05 17.93
C LEU A 19 3.61 -22.72 17.26
N ALA A 20 3.81 -23.27 16.06
CA ALA A 20 2.79 -24.03 15.34
C ALA A 20 2.37 -25.27 16.13
N ARG A 21 3.33 -26.01 16.69
CA ARG A 21 3.08 -27.17 17.57
C ARG A 21 2.30 -26.78 18.82
N THR A 22 2.74 -25.74 19.52
CA THR A 22 2.04 -25.26 20.73
C THR A 22 0.61 -24.82 20.45
N LYS A 23 0.35 -24.24 19.26
CA LYS A 23 -0.98 -23.79 18.85
C LYS A 23 -1.84 -24.87 18.19
N GLY A 24 -1.31 -26.06 17.93
CA GLY A 24 -2.01 -27.12 17.19
C GLY A 24 -2.37 -26.71 15.75
N THR A 25 -1.55 -25.88 15.11
CA THR A 25 -1.76 -25.43 13.72
C THR A 25 -0.54 -25.72 12.85
N SER A 26 -0.65 -25.50 11.54
CA SER A 26 0.49 -25.64 10.63
C SER A 26 1.33 -24.36 10.59
N LYS A 27 2.64 -24.51 10.37
CA LYS A 27 3.56 -23.39 10.13
C LYS A 27 3.07 -22.47 9.01
N ALA A 28 2.54 -23.05 7.93
CA ALA A 28 2.01 -22.30 6.80
C ALA A 28 0.77 -21.45 7.17
N GLU A 29 -0.11 -21.97 8.04
CA GLU A 29 -1.28 -21.21 8.53
C GLU A 29 -0.83 -20.04 9.41
N LEU A 30 0.17 -20.28 10.25
CA LEU A 30 0.73 -19.26 11.12
C LEU A 30 1.38 -18.13 10.32
N ILE A 31 2.17 -18.45 9.30
CA ILE A 31 2.78 -17.47 8.39
C ILE A 31 1.71 -16.67 7.65
N ARG A 32 0.68 -17.34 7.12
CA ARG A 32 -0.44 -16.66 6.44
C ARG A 32 -1.14 -15.65 7.35
N GLU A 33 -1.47 -16.08 8.56
CA GLU A 33 -2.21 -15.25 9.51
C GLU A 33 -1.35 -14.06 9.97
N ALA A 34 -0.06 -14.28 10.22
CA ALA A 34 0.87 -13.20 10.56
C ALA A 34 0.97 -12.17 9.43
N LEU A 35 1.14 -12.61 8.17
CA LEU A 35 1.21 -11.73 7.01
C LEU A 35 -0.11 -10.97 6.78
N ARG A 36 -1.25 -11.66 6.93
CA ARG A 36 -2.58 -11.02 6.83
C ARG A 36 -2.71 -9.89 7.85
N ARG A 37 -2.47 -10.19 9.13
CA ARG A 37 -2.55 -9.19 10.21
C ARG A 37 -1.58 -8.04 9.99
N TYR A 38 -0.35 -8.35 9.59
CA TYR A 38 0.66 -7.33 9.32
C TYR A 38 0.19 -6.35 8.24
N VAL A 39 -0.33 -6.87 7.13
CA VAL A 39 -0.81 -6.07 6.00
C VAL A 39 -2.09 -5.28 6.36
N GLU A 40 -3.01 -5.88 7.11
CA GLU A 40 -4.22 -5.20 7.59
C GLU A 40 -3.89 -4.04 8.54
N THR A 41 -2.89 -4.25 9.40
CA THR A 41 -2.47 -3.29 10.42
C THR A 41 -1.54 -2.21 9.87
N SER A 42 -0.75 -2.51 8.82
CA SER A 42 0.23 -1.56 8.27
C SER A 42 -0.42 -0.35 7.58
N GLY A 43 -1.74 -0.36 7.36
CA GLY A 43 -2.49 0.75 6.77
C GLY A 43 -2.13 1.06 5.30
N GLN A 44 -1.09 0.43 4.74
CA GLN A 44 -0.61 0.63 3.38
C GLN A 44 -1.63 0.24 2.32
N LEU A 45 -2.54 -0.69 2.64
CA LEU A 45 -3.67 -1.02 1.76
C LEU A 45 -4.87 -0.07 1.91
N ARG A 46 -4.96 0.70 3.01
CA ARG A 46 -6.07 1.63 3.28
C ARG A 46 -5.81 3.07 2.84
N GLY A 47 -4.62 3.36 2.30
CA GLY A 47 -4.15 4.73 2.08
C GLY A 47 -3.60 5.04 0.70
N LEU A 48 -3.68 4.13 -0.27
CA LEU A 48 -3.39 4.50 -1.66
C LEU A 48 -4.70 4.99 -2.29
N PRO A 49 -4.90 6.31 -2.52
CA PRO A 49 -5.91 6.74 -3.47
C PRO A 49 -5.63 6.00 -4.80
N PRO A 50 -6.67 5.54 -5.52
CA PRO A 50 -6.49 4.92 -6.82
C PRO A 50 -5.84 5.95 -7.74
N SER A 51 -4.52 5.90 -7.85
CA SER A 51 -3.64 6.83 -8.56
C SER A 51 -3.74 8.31 -8.14
N VAL A 52 -2.60 8.87 -7.75
CA VAL A 52 -2.35 10.32 -7.94
C VAL A 52 -2.23 10.52 -9.45
N GLY A 53 -3.38 10.62 -10.14
CA GLY A 53 -3.46 10.71 -11.60
C GLY A 53 -4.82 10.39 -12.21
N SER A 54 -5.67 9.58 -11.57
CA SER A 54 -7.05 9.34 -12.04
C SER A 54 -8.03 10.17 -11.24
N VAL A 55 -8.02 11.48 -11.51
CA VAL A 55 -9.26 12.23 -11.39
C VAL A 55 -10.18 11.63 -12.46
N LYS A 56 -11.15 10.80 -12.05
CA LYS A 56 -12.37 10.55 -12.83
C LYS A 56 -13.17 11.85 -12.79
N GLY A 57 -12.62 12.88 -13.40
CA GLY A 57 -13.21 14.19 -13.54
C GLY A 57 -14.08 14.13 -14.77
N ASP A 58 -15.37 14.22 -14.52
CA ASP A 58 -16.31 14.84 -15.46
C ASP A 58 -15.97 16.34 -15.57
N LEU A 59 -14.75 16.66 -16.01
CA LEU A 59 -14.33 18.03 -16.27
C LEU A 59 -14.57 18.41 -17.72
N GLY A 60 -15.02 17.49 -18.58
CA GLY A 60 -15.33 17.77 -19.99
C GLY A 60 -14.16 18.31 -20.81
N LEU A 61 -12.93 18.26 -20.28
CA LEU A 61 -11.75 18.87 -20.90
C LEU A 61 -10.82 17.78 -21.44
N PRO A 62 -10.48 17.80 -22.74
CA PRO A 62 -9.47 16.91 -23.31
C PRO A 62 -8.11 17.11 -22.62
N SER A 63 -7.33 16.03 -22.51
CA SER A 63 -6.05 15.96 -21.79
C SER A 63 -5.06 17.09 -22.10
N ASP A 64 -5.09 17.62 -23.32
CA ASP A 64 -4.20 18.71 -23.74
C ASP A 64 -4.60 20.07 -23.15
N GLU A 65 -5.87 20.27 -22.85
CA GLU A 65 -6.40 21.47 -22.18
C GLU A 65 -6.02 21.53 -20.70
N VAL A 66 -6.01 20.37 -20.03
CA VAL A 66 -5.58 20.25 -18.64
C VAL A 66 -4.12 20.70 -18.47
N LYS A 67 -3.23 20.31 -19.39
CA LYS A 67 -1.82 20.73 -19.36
C LYS A 67 -1.65 22.23 -19.60
N ARG A 68 -2.49 22.83 -20.43
CA ARG A 68 -2.48 24.28 -20.70
C ARG A 68 -2.99 25.06 -19.48
N TRP A 69 -4.12 24.65 -18.91
CA TRP A 69 -4.68 25.22 -17.69
C TRP A 69 -3.71 25.15 -16.51
N LEU A 70 -3.05 23.99 -16.31
CA LEU A 70 -2.02 23.84 -15.27
C LEU A 70 -0.86 24.81 -15.49
N ARG A 71 -0.36 24.98 -16.73
CA ARG A 71 0.72 25.93 -16.98
C ARG A 71 0.31 27.39 -16.70
N GLU A 72 -0.94 27.73 -16.95
CA GLU A 72 -1.46 29.09 -16.75
C GLU A 72 -1.79 29.40 -15.28
N HIS A 73 -2.18 28.40 -14.47
CA HIS A 73 -2.61 28.60 -13.08
C HIS A 73 -1.59 28.17 -12.02
N TRP A 74 -0.51 27.46 -12.38
CA TRP A 74 0.49 26.94 -11.42
C TRP A 74 1.46 27.99 -10.86
N ALA A 75 1.11 29.28 -10.87
CA ALA A 75 1.95 30.33 -10.29
C ALA A 75 1.20 31.27 -9.33
N HIS A 76 -0.05 30.95 -8.92
CA HIS A 76 -0.85 31.86 -8.10
C HIS A 76 -1.04 31.46 -6.63
N ASP A 77 -0.59 30.27 -6.21
CA ASP A 77 -0.80 29.74 -4.84
C ASP A 77 0.49 29.69 -3.97
N LEU A 78 1.57 30.37 -4.36
CA LEU A 78 2.79 30.47 -3.53
C LEU A 78 3.03 31.86 -2.92
N GLU A 79 2.11 32.81 -3.08
CA GLU A 79 2.16 34.12 -2.40
C GLU A 79 1.00 34.29 -1.42
N VAL A 80 0.94 33.40 -0.41
CA VAL A 80 0.36 33.75 0.89
C VAL A 80 1.30 33.24 1.98
N SER A 81 2.38 33.97 2.22
CA SER A 81 2.99 34.08 3.54
C SER A 81 2.93 35.55 3.92
N GLU A 82 2.14 35.81 4.95
CA GLU A 82 1.89 37.11 5.60
C GLU A 82 3.18 37.81 6.06
N PRO A 83 3.05 39.09 6.45
CA PRO A 83 2.86 39.34 7.88
C PRO A 83 1.60 40.15 8.23
#